data_AF-A0A1V5NHC4-F1
#
_entry.id   AF-A0A1V5NHC4-F1
#
_cell.length_a   1.000
_cell.length_b   1.000
_cell.length_c   1.000
_cell.angle_alpha   90.00
_cell.angle_beta   90.00
_cell.angle_gamma   90.00
#
_symmetry.space_group_name_H-M   'P 1'
#
loop_
_entity.id
_entity.type
_entity.pdbx_description
1 polymer ?
#
loop_
_entity_poly.entity_id
_entity_poly.type
_entity_poly.pdbx_seq_one_letter_code
_entity_poly.pdbx_strand_id
1 'polypeptide(L)'
;MKIVICGSMSASKKMVEIKGELEKLGHEVILPKNAQEYADQSLKAEDSQESTKNKIENDLIRDYFHKISESDAVLVVNQAKNGIDGYVGGNSFLEMGFAHVLSKTIFLLNPIPQVPYADEIVAMQPVVLSSSLDLVK
;
A
#
# COMPACT_ATOMS: atom_id res chain seq x y z
N MET A 1 -14.11 8.19 -4.29
CA MET A 1 -13.75 7.16 -3.28
C MET A 1 -12.75 7.71 -2.29
N LYS A 2 -12.75 7.20 -1.06
CA LYS A 2 -11.68 7.30 -0.07
C LYS A 2 -10.75 6.10 -0.23
N ILE A 3 -9.50 6.35 -0.63
CA ILE A 3 -8.52 5.32 -1.02
C ILE A 3 -7.34 5.36 -0.05
N VAL A 4 -6.96 4.20 0.46
CA VAL A 4 -5.76 4.05 1.30
C VAL A 4 -4.63 3.46 0.45
N ILE A 5 -3.48 4.14 0.40
CA ILE A 5 -2.31 3.68 -0.37
C ILE A 5 -1.41 2.79 0.48
N CYS A 6 -1.34 1.51 0.16
CA CYS A 6 -0.48 0.53 0.80
C CYS A 6 0.86 0.39 0.05
N GLY A 7 1.96 0.10 0.75
CA GLY A 7 3.22 -0.21 0.08
C GLY A 7 4.45 -0.14 0.98
N SER A 8 5.59 -0.61 0.46
CA SER A 8 6.87 -0.48 1.16
C SER A 8 7.34 0.97 1.17
N MET A 9 7.81 1.50 2.31
CA MET A 9 8.35 2.87 2.40
C MET A 9 9.48 3.17 1.40
N SER A 10 10.16 2.17 0.84
CA SER A 10 11.11 2.38 -0.27
C SER A 10 10.45 2.87 -1.57
N ALA A 11 9.13 2.72 -1.71
CA ALA A 11 8.31 3.23 -2.80
C ALA A 11 7.55 4.52 -2.43
N SER A 12 7.91 5.19 -1.32
CA SER A 12 7.24 6.40 -0.80
C SER A 12 7.07 7.49 -1.85
N LYS A 13 8.13 7.78 -2.64
CA LYS A 13 8.07 8.73 -3.76
C LYS A 13 6.94 8.40 -4.72
N LYS A 14 6.82 7.13 -5.12
CA LYS A 14 5.77 6.69 -6.03
C LYS A 14 4.39 6.77 -5.39
N MET A 15 4.26 6.47 -4.09
CA MET A 15 3.00 6.65 -3.37
C MET A 15 2.54 8.10 -3.36
N VAL A 16 3.45 9.06 -3.13
CA VAL A 16 3.14 10.49 -3.15
C VAL A 16 2.74 10.97 -4.56
N GLU A 17 3.41 10.49 -5.61
CA GLU A 17 3.01 10.75 -7.00
C GLU A 17 1.58 10.25 -7.29
N ILE A 18 1.31 8.98 -6.96
CA ILE A 18 0.02 8.34 -7.19
C ILE A 18 -1.09 9.02 -6.39
N LYS A 19 -0.81 9.48 -5.16
CA LYS A 19 -1.73 10.31 -4.39
C LYS A 19 -2.17 11.52 -5.20
N GLY A 20 -1.23 12.29 -5.74
CA GLY A 20 -1.54 13.48 -6.52
C GLY A 20 -2.31 13.19 -7.81
N GLU A 21 -2.10 12.03 -8.44
CA GLU A 21 -2.88 11.59 -9.60
C GLU A 21 -4.32 11.23 -9.22
N LEU A 22 -4.52 10.45 -8.15
CA LEU A 22 -5.84 10.06 -7.65
C LEU A 22 -6.65 11.27 -7.13
N GLU A 23 -6.01 12.22 -6.45
CA GLU A 23 -6.69 13.44 -5.99
C GLU A 23 -7.19 14.30 -7.15
N LYS A 24 -6.45 14.35 -8.27
CA LYS A 24 -6.91 15.03 -9.51
C LYS A 24 -8.11 14.34 -10.15
N LEU A 25 -8.29 13.05 -9.92
CA LEU A 25 -9.46 12.27 -10.34
C LEU A 25 -10.64 12.42 -9.36
N GLY A 26 -10.49 13.20 -8.28
CA GLY A 26 -11.56 13.48 -7.31
C GLY A 26 -11.65 12.49 -6.16
N HIS A 27 -10.62 11.66 -5.94
CA HIS A 27 -10.56 10.76 -4.79
C HIS A 27 -9.97 11.45 -3.56
N GLU A 28 -10.43 11.04 -2.37
CA GLU A 28 -9.74 11.33 -1.11
C GLU A 28 -8.68 10.25 -0.89
N VAL A 29 -7.43 10.62 -0.59
CA VAL A 29 -6.32 9.67 -0.52
C VAL A 29 -5.56 9.75 0.79
N ILE A 30 -5.41 8.60 1.44
CA ILE A 30 -4.66 8.43 2.69
C ILE A 30 -3.35 7.72 2.40
N LEU A 31 -2.24 8.33 2.83
CA LEU A 31 -0.90 7.73 2.79
C LEU A 31 -0.55 7.02 4.10
N PRO A 32 0.41 6.07 4.07
CA PRO A 32 1.03 5.55 5.28
C PRO A 32 1.65 6.69 6.09
N LYS A 33 1.69 6.53 7.42
CA LYS A 33 2.33 7.50 8.31
C LYS A 33 3.79 7.71 7.85
N ASN A 34 4.21 8.97 7.83
CA ASN A 34 5.55 9.41 7.42
C ASN A 34 5.91 9.20 5.92
N ALA A 35 4.98 8.75 5.06
CA ALA A 35 5.31 8.47 3.66
C ALA A 35 5.80 9.72 2.90
N GLN A 36 5.31 10.91 3.25
CA GLN A 36 5.76 12.17 2.67
C GLN A 36 7.23 12.43 3.04
N GLU A 37 7.54 12.27 4.32
CA GLU A 37 8.86 12.49 4.91
C GLU A 37 9.91 11.48 4.40
N TYR A 38 9.47 10.25 4.10
CA TYR A 38 10.30 9.28 3.40
C TYR A 38 10.49 9.62 1.92
N ALA A 39 9.51 10.25 1.27
CA ALA A 39 9.58 10.62 -0.14
C ALA A 39 10.53 11.80 -0.39
N ASP A 40 10.49 12.80 0.48
CA ASP A 40 11.36 13.99 0.44
C ASP A 40 12.72 13.80 1.15
N GLN A 41 12.98 12.59 1.66
CA GLN A 41 14.24 12.18 2.31
C GLN A 41 14.54 12.95 3.61
N SER A 42 13.52 13.55 4.23
CA SER A 42 13.63 14.17 5.55
C SER A 42 13.76 13.13 6.67
N LEU A 43 13.28 11.90 6.44
CA LEU A 43 13.54 10.74 7.29
C LEU A 43 14.48 9.73 6.63
N LYS A 44 15.37 9.14 7.42
CA LYS A 44 16.22 8.03 6.99
C LYS A 44 15.45 6.73 6.99
N ALA A 45 15.83 5.81 6.11
CA ALA A 45 15.34 4.44 6.13
C ALA A 45 15.63 3.80 7.49
N GLU A 46 14.57 3.32 8.15
CA GLU A 46 14.67 2.51 9.35
C GLU A 46 15.28 1.14 9.03
N ASP A 47 16.05 0.59 9.97
CA ASP A 47 16.37 -0.83 9.97
C ASP A 47 15.19 -1.70 10.47
N SER A 48 15.36 -3.03 10.46
CA SER A 48 14.30 -3.95 10.87
C SER A 48 13.90 -3.82 12.36
N GLN A 49 14.83 -3.49 13.25
CA GLN A 49 14.58 -3.32 14.68
C GLN A 49 13.88 -2.00 14.95
N GLU A 50 14.38 -0.91 14.35
CA GLU A 50 13.77 0.43 14.41
C GLU A 50 12.33 0.37 13.88
N SER A 51 12.12 -0.31 12.75
CA SER A 51 10.79 -0.46 12.16
C SER A 51 9.82 -1.26 13.05
N THR A 52 10.32 -2.27 13.75
CA THR A 52 9.49 -3.05 14.69
C THR A 52 9.11 -2.21 15.89
N LYS A 53 10.10 -1.51 16.49
CA LYS A 53 9.87 -0.63 17.63
C LYS A 53 8.89 0.49 17.30
N ASN A 54 9.07 1.17 16.17
CA ASN A 54 8.20 2.25 15.71
C ASN A 54 6.74 1.78 15.55
N LYS A 55 6.53 0.60 14.95
CA LYS A 55 5.19 -0.01 14.81
C LYS A 55 4.52 -0.27 16.15
N ILE A 56 5.27 -0.75 17.15
CA ILE A 56 4.75 -1.04 18.49
C ILE A 56 4.42 0.26 19.23
N GLU A 57 5.37 1.20 19.29
CA GLU A 57 5.22 2.43 20.06
C GLU A 57 4.10 3.33 19.54
N ASN A 58 3.84 3.30 18.23
CA ASN A 58 2.81 4.12 17.59
C ASN A 58 1.56 3.33 17.20
N ASP A 59 1.47 2.04 17.56
CA ASP A 59 0.38 1.13 17.22
C ASP A 59 -0.02 1.16 15.72
N LEU A 60 0.99 1.23 14.84
CA LEU A 60 0.80 1.57 13.43
C LEU A 60 -0.07 0.55 12.69
N ILE A 61 -0.03 -0.71 13.09
CA ILE A 61 -0.85 -1.76 12.46
C ILE A 61 -2.33 -1.51 12.74
N ARG A 62 -2.71 -1.16 13.98
CA ARG A 62 -4.12 -0.88 14.32
C ARG A 62 -4.58 0.46 13.76
N ASP A 63 -3.76 1.50 13.87
CA ASP A 63 -4.03 2.80 13.25
C ASP A 63 -4.33 2.65 11.74
N TYR A 64 -3.50 1.88 11.04
CA TYR A 64 -3.67 1.69 9.61
C TYR A 64 -4.85 0.77 9.26
N PHE A 65 -5.12 -0.25 10.06
CA PHE A 65 -6.36 -1.03 9.97
C PHE A 65 -7.61 -0.15 10.08
N HIS A 66 -7.65 0.79 11.04
CA HIS A 66 -8.78 1.71 11.18
C HIS A 66 -8.97 2.57 9.94
N LYS A 67 -7.89 3.12 9.37
CA LYS A 67 -7.93 3.88 8.10
C LYS A 67 -8.46 3.05 6.95
N ILE A 68 -8.02 1.79 6.82
CA ILE A 68 -8.54 0.84 5.81
C ILE A 68 -10.04 0.58 6.04
N SER A 69 -10.46 0.41 7.29
CA SER A 69 -11.86 0.11 7.61
C SER A 69 -12.83 1.22 7.23
N GLU A 70 -12.38 2.47 7.34
CA GLU A 70 -13.14 3.66 6.97
C GLU A 70 -12.99 4.06 5.49
N SER A 71 -12.26 3.28 4.69
CA SER A 71 -12.03 3.56 3.27
C SER A 71 -12.98 2.76 2.37
N ASP A 72 -13.06 3.14 1.10
CA ASP A 72 -13.76 2.38 0.07
C ASP A 72 -12.86 1.30 -0.54
N ALA A 73 -11.56 1.61 -0.65
CA ALA A 73 -10.59 0.78 -1.35
C ALA A 73 -9.16 0.96 -0.82
N VAL A 74 -8.33 -0.05 -1.07
CA VAL A 74 -6.87 0.06 -0.94
C VAL A 74 -6.21 0.02 -2.31
N LEU A 75 -5.13 0.79 -2.49
CA LEU A 75 -4.24 0.68 -3.64
C LEU A 75 -2.84 0.29 -3.17
N VAL A 76 -2.41 -0.90 -3.55
CA VAL A 76 -1.08 -1.42 -3.24
C VAL A 76 -0.09 -0.98 -4.33
N VAL A 77 0.84 -0.10 -3.95
CA VAL A 77 1.95 0.37 -4.79
C VAL A 77 3.10 -0.65 -4.73
N ASN A 78 2.97 -1.72 -5.51
CA ASN A 78 3.90 -2.85 -5.55
C ASN A 78 4.99 -2.65 -6.62
N GLN A 79 5.91 -1.71 -6.38
CA GLN A 79 7.09 -1.52 -7.25
C GLN A 79 8.07 -2.70 -7.17
N ALA A 80 8.88 -2.91 -8.21
CA ALA A 80 9.92 -3.94 -8.18
C ALA A 80 10.91 -3.69 -7.02
N LYS A 81 11.27 -4.74 -6.29
CA LYS A 81 12.19 -4.67 -5.15
C LYS A 81 12.84 -6.01 -4.91
N ASN A 82 14.12 -6.01 -4.51
CA ASN A 82 14.89 -7.23 -4.19
C ASN A 82 14.88 -8.28 -5.33
N GLY A 83 14.85 -7.82 -6.59
CA GLY A 83 14.77 -8.71 -7.75
C GLY A 83 13.38 -9.34 -7.98
N ILE A 84 12.35 -8.89 -7.27
CA ILE A 84 10.97 -9.37 -7.40
C ILE A 84 10.15 -8.25 -8.05
N ASP A 85 9.65 -8.50 -9.26
CA ASP A 85 8.69 -7.63 -9.93
C ASP A 85 7.35 -7.67 -9.22
N GLY A 86 6.69 -6.52 -9.09
CA GLY A 86 5.39 -6.45 -8.40
C GLY A 86 5.48 -6.71 -6.90
N TYR A 87 6.64 -6.50 -6.26
CA TYR A 87 6.91 -6.90 -4.87
C TYR A 87 5.84 -6.40 -3.87
N VAL A 88 5.26 -7.36 -3.14
CA VAL A 88 4.36 -7.12 -2.00
C VAL A 88 5.07 -7.61 -0.75
N GLY A 89 5.45 -6.70 0.15
CA GLY A 89 6.08 -7.08 1.42
C GLY A 89 5.06 -7.55 2.46
N GLY A 90 5.53 -8.19 3.53
CA GLY A 90 4.65 -8.73 4.58
C GLY A 90 3.67 -7.72 5.20
N ASN A 91 4.06 -6.45 5.35
CA ASN A 91 3.16 -5.41 5.85
C ASN A 91 2.02 -5.12 4.86
N SER A 92 2.34 -4.96 3.57
CA SER A 92 1.34 -4.74 2.53
C SER A 92 0.46 -5.95 2.30
N PHE A 93 1.00 -7.17 2.42
CA PHE A 93 0.21 -8.40 2.39
C PHE A 93 -0.81 -8.45 3.54
N LEU A 94 -0.42 -8.06 4.76
CA LEU A 94 -1.32 -7.95 5.90
C LEU A 94 -2.44 -6.94 5.65
N GLU A 95 -2.10 -5.78 5.11
CA GLU A 95 -3.06 -4.72 4.74
C GLU A 95 -4.07 -5.19 3.67
N MET A 96 -3.61 -5.96 2.68
CA MET A 96 -4.49 -6.62 1.71
C MET A 96 -5.46 -7.59 2.39
N GLY A 97 -4.98 -8.37 3.35
CA GLY A 97 -5.82 -9.25 4.17
C GLY A 97 -6.90 -8.49 4.92
N PHE A 98 -6.56 -7.34 5.52
CA PHE A 98 -7.54 -6.46 6.19
C PHE A 98 -8.60 -5.94 5.23
N ALA A 99 -8.18 -5.45 4.06
CA ALA A 99 -9.10 -4.98 3.03
C ALA A 99 -10.06 -6.11 2.58
N HIS A 100 -9.53 -7.32 2.36
CA HIS A 100 -10.31 -8.48 1.92
C HIS A 100 -11.40 -8.87 2.91
N VAL A 101 -11.07 -9.04 4.20
CA VAL A 101 -12.06 -9.43 5.22
C VAL A 101 -13.12 -8.36 5.46
N LEU A 102 -12.81 -7.09 5.16
CA LEU A 102 -13.72 -5.97 5.23
C LEU A 102 -14.49 -5.72 3.91
N SER A 103 -14.35 -6.61 2.92
CA SER A 103 -14.97 -6.48 1.59
C SER A 103 -14.65 -5.16 0.88
N LYS A 104 -13.45 -4.63 1.09
CA LYS A 104 -12.96 -3.44 0.39
C LYS A 104 -12.40 -3.82 -0.97
N THR A 105 -12.50 -2.91 -1.94
CA THR A 105 -11.84 -3.11 -3.23
C THR A 105 -10.32 -3.06 -3.04
N ILE A 106 -9.62 -4.04 -3.62
CA ILE A 106 -8.16 -4.10 -3.59
C ILE A 106 -7.65 -3.83 -5.00
N PHE A 107 -6.88 -2.76 -5.16
CA PHE A 107 -6.15 -2.47 -6.38
C PHE A 107 -4.67 -2.82 -6.21
N LEU A 108 -4.07 -3.39 -7.26
CA LEU A 108 -2.62 -3.58 -7.38
C LEU A 108 -2.11 -2.72 -8.54
N LEU A 109 -1.11 -1.88 -8.28
CA LEU A 109 -0.53 -1.01 -9.31
C LEU A 109 0.11 -1.83 -10.44
N ASN A 110 0.85 -2.87 -10.09
CA ASN A 110 1.57 -3.78 -10.97
C ASN A 110 1.06 -5.22 -10.83
N PRO A 111 1.37 -6.13 -11.77
CA PRO A 111 0.98 -7.53 -11.71
C PRO A 111 1.35 -8.22 -10.38
N ILE A 112 0.62 -9.30 -10.08
CA ILE A 112 0.85 -10.13 -8.88
C ILE A 112 2.28 -10.70 -8.93
N PRO A 113 3.08 -10.55 -7.85
CA PRO A 113 4.46 -11.03 -7.83
C PRO A 113 4.54 -12.55 -7.81
N GLN A 114 5.65 -13.09 -8.33
CA GLN A 114 5.98 -14.52 -8.21
C GLN A 114 6.64 -14.79 -6.85
N VAL A 115 5.82 -15.05 -5.84
CA VAL A 115 6.22 -15.26 -4.43
C VAL A 115 5.49 -16.47 -3.83
N PRO A 116 6.01 -17.09 -2.74
CA PRO A 116 5.41 -18.29 -2.17
C PRO A 116 3.95 -18.17 -1.69
N TYR A 117 3.47 -16.95 -1.49
CA TYR A 117 2.10 -16.63 -1.04
C TYR A 117 1.26 -15.94 -2.14
N ALA A 118 1.63 -16.14 -3.42
CA ALA A 118 0.90 -15.56 -4.54
C ALA A 118 -0.53 -16.09 -4.65
N ASP A 119 -0.76 -17.35 -4.27
CA ASP A 119 -2.09 -17.97 -4.29
C ASP A 119 -3.06 -17.23 -3.35
N GLU A 120 -2.61 -16.79 -2.18
CA GLU A 120 -3.41 -15.96 -1.28
C GLU A 120 -3.70 -14.57 -1.89
N ILE A 121 -2.73 -13.96 -2.57
CA ILE A 121 -2.96 -12.70 -3.28
C ILE A 121 -4.02 -12.87 -4.37
N VAL A 122 -3.96 -13.96 -5.14
CA VAL A 122 -4.97 -14.28 -6.17
C VAL A 122 -6.34 -14.52 -5.54
N ALA A 123 -6.40 -15.25 -4.42
CA ALA A 123 -7.66 -15.53 -3.70
C ALA A 123 -8.33 -14.25 -3.15
N MET A 124 -7.55 -13.22 -2.84
CA MET A 124 -8.06 -11.89 -2.47
C MET A 124 -8.67 -11.12 -3.64
N GLN A 125 -8.53 -11.62 -4.88
CA GLN A 125 -9.12 -11.09 -6.11
C GLN A 125 -8.87 -9.59 -6.35
N PRO A 126 -7.60 -9.13 -6.33
CA PRO A 126 -7.28 -7.73 -6.59
C PRO A 126 -7.52 -7.37 -8.05
N VAL A 127 -7.91 -6.11 -8.29
CA VAL A 127 -7.95 -5.50 -9.62
C VAL A 127 -6.54 -5.00 -9.96
N VAL A 128 -5.91 -5.63 -10.96
CA VAL A 128 -4.57 -5.24 -11.43
C VAL A 128 -4.67 -4.09 -12.43
N LEU A 129 -4.06 -2.96 -12.08
CA LEU A 129 -4.13 -1.71 -12.84
C LEU A 129 -3.13 -1.63 -14.00
N SER A 130 -2.03 -2.41 -13.93
CA SER A 130 -0.94 -2.37 -14.93
C SER A 130 -0.47 -0.93 -15.21
N SER A 131 -0.28 -0.14 -14.15
CA SER A 131 0.10 1.29 -14.19
C SER A 131 -0.92 2.27 -14.79
N SER A 132 -2.15 1.87 -15.12
CA SER A 132 -3.24 2.79 -15.47
C SER A 132 -4.20 2.99 -14.30
N LEU A 133 -4.37 4.23 -13.85
CA LEU A 133 -5.31 4.60 -12.80
C LEU A 133 -6.74 4.80 -13.31
N ASP A 134 -7.00 4.69 -14.61
CA ASP A 134 -8.31 4.97 -15.22
C ASP A 134 -9.41 3.98 -14.76
N LEU A 135 -8.99 2.84 -14.22
CA LEU A 135 -9.87 1.82 -13.64
C LEU A 135 -10.29 2.14 -12.20
N VAL A 136 -9.72 3.18 -11.59
CA VAL A 136 -10.09 3.69 -10.27
C VAL A 136 -11.17 4.76 -10.49
N LYS A 137 -12.44 4.38 -10.35
CA LYS A 137 -13.61 5.25 -10.54
C LYS A 137 -14.37 5.43 -9.23
#